data_AF-A0A2N2S8E4-F1
#
_entry.id   AF-A0A2N2S8E4-F1
#
_cell.length_a   1.000
_cell.length_b   1.000
_cell.length_c   1.000
_cell.angle_alpha   90.00
_cell.angle_beta   90.00
_cell.angle_gamma   90.00
#
_symmetry.space_group_name_H-M   'P 1'
#
loop_
_entity.id
_entity.type
_entity.pdbx_description
1 polymer ?
#
loop_
_entity_poly.entity_id
_entity_poly.type
_entity_poly.pdbx_seq_one_letter_code
_entity_poly.pdbx_strand_id
1 'polypeptide(L)' 'EVIAKRVAAARTEMRHVGEFDYVTINDDFDVALQDISAIIRAQRLACSVQLQRYASLIQALT' A
#
# COMPACT_ATOMS: atom_id res chain seq x y z
N GLU A 1 7.53 -19.73 -24.66
CA GLU A 1 6.64 -20.49 -23.74
C GLU A 1 6.62 -19.97 -22.29
N VAL A 2 6.84 -18.66 -22.05
CA VAL A 2 6.86 -18.06 -20.69
C VAL A 2 5.60 -17.23 -20.39
N ILE A 3 4.88 -16.80 -21.44
CA ILE A 3 3.71 -15.92 -21.34
C ILE A 3 2.51 -16.65 -20.73
N ALA A 4 2.25 -17.90 -21.13
CA ALA A 4 1.10 -18.67 -20.64
C ALA A 4 1.17 -18.98 -19.13
N LYS A 5 2.38 -19.23 -18.60
CA LYS A 5 2.60 -19.46 -17.17
C LYS A 5 2.39 -18.21 -16.32
N ARG A 6 2.78 -17.03 -16.83
CA ARG A 6 2.52 -15.74 -16.17
C ARG A 6 1.02 -15.40 -16.14
N VAL A 7 0.31 -15.64 -17.23
CA VAL A 7 -1.15 -15.40 -17.31
C VAL A 7 -1.93 -16.34 -16.38
N ALA A 8 -1.49 -17.59 -16.23
CA ALA A 8 -2.12 -18.56 -15.32
C ALA A 8 -1.90 -18.20 -13.83
N ALA A 9 -0.72 -17.66 -13.48
CA ALA A 9 -0.42 -17.22 -12.11
C ALA A 9 -1.30 -16.02 -11.68
N ALA A 10 -1.43 -15.01 -12.56
CA ALA A 10 -2.27 -13.83 -12.30
C ALA A 10 -3.73 -14.19 -11.98
N ARG A 11 -4.27 -15.23 -12.64
CA ARG A 11 -5.67 -15.63 -12.47
C ARG A 11 -5.96 -16.35 -11.14
N THR A 12 -4.93 -16.90 -10.50
CA THR A 12 -5.08 -17.66 -9.25
C THR A 12 -4.91 -16.73 -8.03
N GLU A 13 -4.06 -15.70 -8.14
CA GLU A 13 -3.90 -14.65 -7.11
C GLU A 13 -5.07 -13.64 -7.09
N MET A 14 -5.72 -13.40 -8.23
CA MET A 14 -6.88 -12.49 -8.30
C MET A 14 -8.09 -12.92 -7.43
N ARG A 15 -8.12 -14.17 -6.94
CA ARG A 15 -9.19 -14.66 -6.04
C ARG A 15 -9.07 -14.17 -4.59
N HIS A 16 -7.90 -13.71 -4.17
CA HIS A 16 -7.67 -13.18 -2.81
C HIS A 16 -7.61 -11.65 -2.77
N VAL A 17 -7.93 -10.97 -3.88
CA VAL A 17 -7.89 -9.49 -3.98
C VAL A 17 -8.82 -8.81 -2.97
N GLY A 18 -9.84 -9.52 -2.49
CA GLY A 18 -10.76 -9.03 -1.44
C GLY A 18 -10.21 -9.09 -0.02
N GLU A 19 -9.06 -9.72 0.23
CA GLU A 19 -8.44 -9.83 1.56
C GLU A 19 -7.36 -8.77 1.81
N PHE A 20 -6.99 -8.00 0.79
CA PHE A 20 -5.98 -6.96 0.89
C PHE A 20 -6.62 -5.60 1.14
N ASP A 21 -6.04 -4.81 2.05
CA ASP A 21 -6.52 -3.46 2.38
C ASP A 21 -6.40 -2.48 1.19
N TYR A 22 -5.47 -2.73 0.26
CA TYR A 22 -5.22 -1.91 -0.91
C TYR A 22 -4.84 -2.76 -2.13
N VAL A 23 -5.32 -2.34 -3.30
CA VAL A 23 -5.03 -2.97 -4.59
C VAL A 23 -4.56 -1.89 -5.56
N THR A 24 -3.37 -2.07 -6.11
CA THR A 24 -2.79 -1.18 -7.13
C THR A 24 -2.64 -1.90 -8.45
N ILE A 25 -3.11 -1.27 -9.53
CA ILE A 25 -3.01 -1.80 -10.89
C ILE A 25 -1.71 -1.27 -11.51
N ASN A 26 -0.78 -2.17 -11.77
CA ASN A 26 0.47 -1.85 -12.45
C ASN A 26 0.28 -1.85 -13.98
N ASP A 27 -0.52 -0.91 -14.49
CA ASP A 27 -0.68 -0.66 -15.92
C ASP A 27 0.35 0.38 -16.43
N ASP A 28 0.55 1.42 -15.62
CA ASP A 28 1.64 2.39 -15.77
C ASP A 28 2.54 2.33 -14.52
N PHE A 29 3.84 2.13 -14.74
CA PHE A 29 4.80 1.97 -13.66
C PHE A 29 4.92 3.22 -12.79
N ASP A 30 4.90 4.41 -13.40
CA ASP A 30 5.02 5.67 -12.64
C ASP A 30 3.77 5.91 -11.79
N VAL A 31 2.60 5.58 -12.32
CA VAL A 31 1.34 5.66 -11.57
C VAL A 31 1.31 4.65 -10.43
N ALA A 32 1.65 3.39 -10.70
CA ALA A 32 1.67 2.34 -9.68
C ALA A 32 2.67 2.64 -8.56
N LEU A 33 3.84 3.20 -8.89
CA LEU A 33 4.83 3.62 -7.90
C LEU A 33 4.32 4.77 -7.03
N GLN A 34 3.62 5.74 -7.64
CA GLN A 34 2.99 6.83 -6.91
C GLN A 34 1.89 6.33 -5.98
N ASP A 35 1.05 5.41 -6.43
CA ASP A 35 -0.04 4.84 -5.63
C ASP A 35 0.52 4.05 -4.43
N ILE A 36 1.51 3.20 -4.64
CA ILE A 36 2.19 2.46 -3.55
C ILE A 36 2.83 3.44 -2.56
N SER A 37 3.50 4.48 -3.06
CA SER A 37 4.10 5.51 -2.22
C SER A 37 3.05 6.28 -1.41
N ALA A 38 1.89 6.56 -2.00
CA ALA A 38 0.77 7.23 -1.36
C ALA A 38 0.17 6.36 -0.24
N ILE A 39 -0.02 5.06 -0.48
CA ILE A 39 -0.52 4.11 0.53
C ILE A 39 0.41 4.06 1.74
N ILE A 40 1.72 3.90 1.51
CA ILE A 40 2.72 3.88 2.59
C ILE A 40 2.72 5.23 3.34
N ARG A 41 2.62 6.34 2.62
CA ARG A 41 2.56 7.67 3.21
C ARG A 41 1.31 7.85 4.06
N ALA A 42 0.15 7.41 3.59
CA ALA A 42 -1.11 7.46 4.33
C ALA A 42 -1.02 6.65 5.64
N GLN A 43 -0.47 5.43 5.59
CA GLN A 43 -0.26 4.63 6.80
C GLN A 43 0.71 5.30 7.78
N ARG A 44 1.76 5.97 7.29
CA ARG A 44 2.68 6.73 8.16
C ARG A 44 2.04 7.98 8.77
N LEU A 45 1.05 8.56 8.12
CA LEU A 45 0.27 9.70 8.64
C LEU A 45 -0.90 9.26 9.54
N ALA A 46 -1.12 7.96 9.73
CA ALA A 46 -2.15 7.47 10.65
C ALA A 46 -1.94 8.07 12.05
N CYS A 47 -3.05 8.48 12.67
CA CYS A 47 -3.04 9.19 13.95
C CYS A 47 -2.28 8.40 15.03
N SER A 48 -2.45 7.08 15.10
CA SER A 48 -1.69 6.21 16.03
C SER A 48 -0.16 6.34 15.85
N VAL A 49 0.32 6.31 14.60
CA VAL A 49 1.75 6.43 14.27
C VAL A 49 2.27 7.85 14.56
N GLN A 50 1.48 8.87 14.21
CA GLN A 50 1.85 10.27 14.43
C GLN A 50 1.84 10.63 15.92
N LEU A 51 0.85 10.17 16.69
CA LEU A 51 0.77 10.33 18.13
C LEU A 51 1.96 9.67 18.83
N GLN A 52 2.38 8.47 18.41
CA GLN A 52 3.59 7.84 18.94
C GLN A 52 4.86 8.60 18.55
N ARG A 53 4.97 9.01 17.29
CA ARG A 53 6.15 9.71 16.77
C ARG A 53 6.33 11.11 17.37
N TYR A 54 5.23 11.82 17.59
CA TYR A 54 5.21 13.17 18.15
C TYR A 54 4.74 13.19 19.61
N ALA A 55 4.77 12.05 20.32
CA ALA A 55 4.33 11.94 21.71
C ALA A 55 4.97 13.02 22.60
N SER A 56 6.29 13.21 22.47
CA SER A 56 7.04 14.22 23.22
C SER A 56 6.65 15.66 22.88
N LEU A 57 6.31 15.93 21.61
CA LEU A 57 5.88 17.27 21.17
C LEU A 57 4.47 17.58 21.67
N ILE A 58 3.56 16.60 21.60
CA ILE A 58 2.18 16.74 22.08
C ILE A 58 2.16 16.92 23.59
N GLN A 59 2.98 16.17 24.33
CA GLN A 59 3.12 16.31 25.78
C GLN A 59 3.73 17.65 26.21
N ALA A 60 4.48 18.33 25.33
CA ALA A 60 4.99 19.67 25.61
C ALA A 60 3.95 20.78 25.32
N LEU A 61 2.88 20.48 24.60
CA LEU A 61 1.79 21.40 24.22
C LEU A 61 0.53 21.24 25.08
N THR A 62 0.47 20.20 25.92
CA THR A 62 -0.66 19.88 26.82
C THR A 62 -0.22 20.05 28.27
#